data_AF-A0A653CDX2-F1
#
_entry.id   AF-A0A653CDX2-F1
#
_cell.length_a   1.000
_cell.length_b   1.000
_cell.length_c   1.000
_cell.angle_alpha   90.00
_cell.angle_beta   90.00
_cell.angle_gamma   90.00
#
_symmetry.space_group_name_H-M   'P 1'
#
loop_
_entity.id
_entity.type
_entity.pdbx_description
1 polymer ?
#
loop_
_entity_poly.entity_id
_entity_poly.type
_entity_poly.pdbx_seq_one_letter_code
_entity_poly.pdbx_strand_id
1 'polypeptide(L)'
;MSRSEYYPSLSGDIKLRYDEKMKLMDGVDPYALRIDELSEDFSFLPAVKIVDLMNYLVLTHCFYTGQQMKAYKSLQAFKYYEAGYVQQTMAKMMNTNCYVVMGKVMHSQRRNDKPLQ
;
A
#
# COMPACT_ATOMS: atom_id res chain seq x y z
N MET A 1 13.48 -13.00 12.23
CA MET A 1 12.66 -12.20 11.30
C MET A 1 11.50 -13.06 10.86
N SER A 2 10.26 -12.69 11.22
CA SER A 2 9.05 -13.43 10.85
C SER A 2 8.72 -13.17 9.38
N ARG A 3 8.32 -14.21 8.63
CA ARG A 3 7.83 -14.11 7.26
C ARG A 3 6.37 -14.53 7.24
N SER A 4 5.55 -13.83 6.47
CA SER A 4 4.15 -14.15 6.29
C SER A 4 3.97 -15.45 5.50
N GLU A 5 2.78 -16.06 5.59
CA GLU A 5 2.41 -17.23 4.77
C GLU A 5 2.40 -16.94 3.26
N TYR A 6 2.33 -15.66 2.88
CA TYR A 6 2.40 -15.24 1.49
C TYR A 6 3.79 -15.48 0.90
N TYR A 7 4.86 -15.24 1.66
CA TYR A 7 6.24 -15.39 1.20
C TYR A 7 6.57 -16.77 0.60
N PRO A 8 6.28 -17.92 1.27
CA PRO A 8 6.56 -19.23 0.71
C PRO A 8 5.70 -19.56 -0.53
N SER A 9 4.55 -18.89 -0.72
CA SER A 9 3.71 -19.09 -1.91
C SER A 9 4.31 -18.51 -3.20
N LEU A 10 5.32 -17.63 -3.07
CA LEU A 10 5.99 -17.00 -4.21
C LEU A 10 7.05 -17.91 -4.83
N SER A 11 7.20 -17.84 -6.16
CA SER A 11 8.19 -18.58 -6.93
C SER A 11 8.83 -17.71 -8.02
N GLY A 12 9.96 -18.17 -8.55
CA GLY A 12 10.65 -17.54 -9.68
C GLY A 12 11.06 -16.09 -9.44
N ASP A 13 10.90 -15.27 -10.48
CA ASP A 13 11.25 -13.85 -10.51
C ASP A 13 10.42 -13.00 -9.52
N ILE A 14 9.20 -13.43 -9.20
CA ILE A 14 8.33 -12.74 -8.25
C ILE A 14 8.95 -12.79 -6.85
N LYS A 15 9.46 -13.96 -6.44
CA LYS A 15 10.11 -14.14 -5.14
C LYS A 15 11.38 -13.31 -5.04
N LEU A 16 12.19 -13.28 -6.10
CA LEU A 16 13.40 -12.45 -6.16
C LEU A 16 13.08 -10.96 -5.99
N ARG A 17 12.09 -10.44 -6.74
CA ARG A 17 11.63 -9.05 -6.59
C ARG A 17 11.05 -8.76 -5.21
N TYR A 18 10.40 -9.75 -4.59
CA TYR A 18 9.91 -9.64 -3.23
C TYR A 18 11.05 -9.50 -2.22
N ASP A 19 12.07 -10.35 -2.32
CA ASP A 19 13.28 -10.30 -1.49
C ASP A 19 14.00 -8.95 -1.63
N GLU A 20 14.11 -8.42 -2.85
CA GLU A 20 14.70 -7.10 -3.10
C GLU A 20 13.92 -5.98 -2.40
N LYS A 21 12.59 -5.99 -2.48
CA LYS A 21 11.75 -5.02 -1.77
C LYS A 21 11.84 -5.15 -0.26
N MET A 22 11.92 -6.37 0.26
CA MET A 22 12.12 -6.59 1.70
C MET A 22 13.45 -6.01 2.19
N LYS A 23 14.53 -6.08 1.39
CA LYS A 23 15.80 -5.44 1.75
C LYS A 23 15.67 -3.93 1.92
N LEU A 24 14.79 -3.28 1.16
CA LEU A 24 14.48 -1.85 1.33
C LEU A 24 13.72 -1.53 2.62
N MET A 25 13.22 -2.55 3.33
CA MET A 25 12.49 -2.46 4.60
C MET A 25 13.25 -3.20 5.72
N ASP A 26 14.58 -3.20 5.67
CA ASP A 26 15.46 -3.86 6.66
C ASP A 26 15.16 -5.35 6.86
N GLY A 27 14.69 -6.02 5.80
CA GLY A 27 14.34 -7.43 5.81
C GLY A 27 12.98 -7.75 6.43
N VAL A 28 12.16 -6.74 6.74
CA VAL A 28 10.81 -6.94 7.27
C VAL A 28 9.84 -7.28 6.15
N ASP A 29 9.04 -8.32 6.39
CA ASP A 29 7.92 -8.69 5.54
C ASP A 29 6.70 -7.82 5.92
N PRO A 30 6.16 -6.98 5.02
CA PRO A 30 5.05 -6.08 5.34
C PRO A 30 3.76 -6.83 5.68
N TYR A 31 3.58 -8.07 5.20
CA TYR A 31 2.43 -8.90 5.55
C TYR A 31 2.59 -9.65 6.87
N ALA A 32 3.78 -9.62 7.47
CA ALA A 32 4.02 -10.19 8.80
C ALA A 32 3.84 -9.16 9.93
N LEU A 33 3.62 -7.87 9.59
CA LEU A 33 3.38 -6.81 10.56
C LEU A 33 2.06 -7.03 11.28
N ARG A 34 2.11 -6.97 12.61
CA ARG A 34 0.90 -7.03 13.43
C ARG A 34 0.27 -5.66 13.57
N ILE A 35 -1.05 -5.64 13.75
CA ILE A 35 -1.85 -4.40 13.89
C ILE A 35 -1.33 -3.49 15.03
N ASP A 36 -0.87 -4.07 16.13
CA ASP A 36 -0.32 -3.35 17.28
C ASP A 36 1.06 -2.71 17.02
N GLU A 37 1.71 -3.04 15.91
CA GLU A 37 2.94 -2.38 15.46
C GLU A 37 2.69 -1.17 14.55
N LEU A 38 1.44 -0.93 14.13
CA LEU A 38 1.08 0.23 13.31
C LEU A 38 0.44 1.33 14.17
N SER A 39 0.56 2.56 13.69
CA SER A 39 0.02 3.76 14.31
C SER A 39 -1.12 4.35 13.48
N GLU A 40 -2.11 4.93 14.14
CA GLU A 40 -3.10 5.81 13.51
C GLU A 40 -2.65 7.29 13.49
N ASP A 41 -1.53 7.62 14.16
CA ASP A 41 -0.89 8.92 13.99
C ASP A 41 -0.10 8.93 12.68
N PHE A 42 -0.44 9.89 11.81
CA PHE A 42 0.19 10.07 10.50
C PHE A 42 1.19 11.22 10.46
N SER A 43 1.52 11.84 11.60
CA SER A 43 2.44 12.98 11.70
C SER A 43 3.84 12.70 11.11
N PHE A 44 4.25 11.43 11.08
CA PHE A 44 5.53 10.99 10.53
C PHE A 44 5.53 10.76 9.01
N LEU A 45 4.35 10.76 8.37
CA LEU A 45 4.24 10.65 6.92
C LEU A 45 4.65 11.97 6.26
N PRO A 46 5.23 11.93 5.05
CA PRO A 46 5.52 13.14 4.31
C PRO A 46 4.22 13.91 4.01
N ALA A 47 4.27 15.23 4.15
CA ALA A 47 3.14 16.08 3.79
C ALA A 47 2.89 16.00 2.27
N VAL A 48 1.69 15.56 1.88
CA VAL A 48 1.27 15.45 0.48
C VAL A 48 0.26 16.54 0.16
N LYS A 49 0.52 17.34 -0.88
CA LYS A 49 -0.40 18.34 -1.40
C LYS A 49 -1.16 17.82 -2.62
N ILE A 50 -2.26 18.48 -2.95
CA ILE A 50 -3.04 18.15 -4.16
C ILE A 50 -2.20 18.22 -5.45
N VAL A 51 -1.23 19.14 -5.51
CA VAL A 51 -0.32 19.27 -6.66
C VAL A 51 0.56 18.02 -6.79
N ASP A 52 1.01 17.44 -5.68
CA ASP A 52 1.82 16.21 -5.69
C ASP A 52 0.99 15.03 -6.21
N LEU A 53 -0.28 14.93 -5.79
CA LEU A 53 -1.22 13.92 -6.29
C LEU A 53 -1.47 14.08 -7.80
N MET A 54 -1.71 15.30 -8.27
CA MET A 54 -1.92 15.60 -9.69
C MET A 54 -0.67 15.29 -10.52
N ASN A 55 0.51 15.67 -10.03
CA ASN A 55 1.78 15.39 -10.68
C ASN A 55 2.01 13.88 -10.82
N TYR A 56 1.78 13.11 -9.75
CA TYR A 56 2.02 11.68 -9.76
C TYR A 56 0.97 10.91 -10.57
N LEU A 57 -0.33 11.15 -10.32
CA LEU A 57 -1.39 10.35 -10.92
C LEU A 57 -1.70 10.75 -12.36
N VAL A 58 -1.53 12.03 -12.73
CA VAL A 58 -1.95 12.54 -14.03
C VAL A 58 -0.77 12.84 -14.93
N LEU A 59 0.20 13.62 -14.45
CA LEU A 59 1.25 14.21 -15.30
C LEU A 59 2.50 13.32 -15.47
N THR A 60 2.75 12.42 -14.53
CA THR A 60 3.88 11.47 -14.61
C THR A 60 3.68 10.52 -15.78
N HIS A 61 4.76 10.20 -16.48
CA HIS A 61 4.73 9.26 -17.60
C HIS A 61 4.97 7.84 -17.09
N CYS A 62 4.17 6.89 -17.59
CA CYS A 62 4.39 5.48 -17.33
C CYS A 62 5.77 5.08 -17.85
N PHE A 63 6.58 4.47 -16.99
CA PHE A 63 7.93 4.04 -17.33
C PHE A 63 7.97 3.11 -18.56
N TYR A 64 6.96 2.24 -18.71
CA TYR A 64 6.92 1.25 -19.78
C TYR A 64 6.45 1.82 -21.12
N THR A 65 5.49 2.75 -21.12
CA THR A 65 4.85 3.23 -22.36
C THR A 65 5.30 4.64 -22.76
N GLY A 66 5.94 5.38 -21.85
CA GLY A 66 6.33 6.77 -22.06
C GLY A 66 5.15 7.74 -22.19
N GLN A 67 3.90 7.28 -21.99
CA GLN A 67 2.70 8.10 -22.03
C GLN A 67 2.33 8.57 -20.62
N GLN A 68 1.70 9.75 -20.53
CA GLN A 68 1.15 10.23 -19.26
C GLN A 68 0.20 9.20 -18.64
N MET A 69 0.31 8.99 -17.33
CA MET A 69 -0.47 8.01 -16.58
C MET A 69 -1.98 8.28 -16.67
N LYS A 70 -2.39 9.56 -16.59
CA LYS A 70 -3.81 9.97 -16.63
C LYS A 70 -4.71 9.09 -15.74
N ALA A 71 -4.24 8.76 -14.54
CA ALA A 71 -4.88 7.82 -13.61
C ALA A 71 -6.06 8.47 -12.86
N TYR A 72 -7.03 9.02 -13.59
CA TYR A 72 -8.21 9.68 -13.05
C TYR A 72 -9.06 8.75 -12.17
N LYS A 73 -9.05 7.44 -12.44
CA LYS A 73 -9.72 6.44 -11.60
C LYS A 73 -9.13 6.38 -10.20
N SER A 74 -7.80 6.45 -10.08
CA SER A 74 -7.12 6.48 -8.78
C SER A 74 -7.44 7.77 -8.02
N LEU A 75 -7.59 8.90 -8.73
CA LEU A 75 -8.03 10.16 -8.11
C LEU A 75 -9.48 10.05 -7.60
N GLN A 76 -10.36 9.38 -8.36
CA GLN A 76 -11.74 9.13 -7.95
C GLN A 76 -11.85 8.11 -6.80
N ALA A 77 -10.84 7.26 -6.58
CA ALA A 77 -10.86 6.23 -5.54
C ALA A 77 -10.99 6.82 -4.13
N PHE A 78 -10.63 8.09 -3.92
CA PHE A 78 -10.89 8.81 -2.68
C PHE A 78 -12.39 8.79 -2.29
N LYS A 79 -13.31 8.73 -3.25
CA LYS A 79 -14.75 8.60 -2.99
C LYS A 79 -15.12 7.33 -2.22
N TYR A 80 -14.34 6.25 -2.37
CA TYR A 80 -14.56 5.04 -1.56
C TYR A 80 -14.19 5.26 -0.10
N TYR A 81 -13.16 6.08 0.16
CA TYR A 81 -12.82 6.49 1.52
C TYR A 81 -13.93 7.35 2.12
N GLU A 82 -14.40 8.38 1.39
CA GLU A 82 -15.51 9.24 1.83
C GLU A 82 -16.81 8.46 2.07
N ALA A 83 -17.09 7.46 1.24
CA ALA A 83 -18.27 6.60 1.39
C ALA A 83 -18.10 5.52 2.47
N GLY A 84 -17.02 5.55 3.26
CA GLY A 84 -16.81 4.68 4.43
C GLY A 84 -16.36 3.25 4.11
N TYR A 85 -15.95 2.96 2.86
CA TYR A 85 -15.49 1.63 2.48
C TYR A 85 -14.16 1.26 3.16
N VAL A 86 -13.34 2.26 3.49
CA VAL A 86 -12.13 2.11 4.30
C VAL A 86 -12.51 2.42 5.75
N GLN A 87 -12.51 1.40 6.59
CA GLN A 87 -12.94 1.48 7.98
C GLN A 87 -11.84 1.98 8.92
N GLN A 88 -10.58 1.73 8.56
CA GLN A 88 -9.44 2.08 9.38
C GLN A 88 -8.21 2.23 8.49
N THR A 89 -7.38 3.22 8.77
CA THR A 89 -6.07 3.39 8.14
C THR A 89 -5.02 3.41 9.25
N MET A 90 -3.92 2.70 9.04
CA MET A 90 -2.80 2.66 9.97
C MET A 90 -1.50 2.68 9.18
N ALA A 91 -0.42 3.15 9.78
CA ALA A 91 0.88 3.24 9.12
C ALA A 91 2.03 2.93 10.07
N LYS A 92 3.18 2.56 9.50
CA LYS A 92 4.44 2.37 10.21
C LYS A 92 5.58 2.89 9.34
N MET A 93 6.47 3.69 9.93
CA MET A 93 7.76 4.01 9.29
C MET A 93 8.68 2.79 9.44
N MET A 94 9.23 2.31 8.33
CA MET A 94 10.13 1.15 8.32
C MET A 94 11.58 1.59 8.49
N ASN A 95 12.03 2.50 7.63
CA ASN A 95 13.35 3.13 7.68
C ASN A 95 13.28 4.50 6.98
N THR A 96 14.43 5.12 6.72
CA THR A 96 14.51 6.44 6.08
C THR A 96 13.80 6.45 4.73
N ASN A 97 12.65 7.12 4.69
CA ASN A 97 11.76 7.28 3.52
C ASN A 97 11.02 6.01 3.06
N CYS A 98 10.98 4.94 3.86
CA CYS A 98 10.12 3.79 3.59
C CYS A 98 8.99 3.69 4.62
N TYR A 99 7.76 3.60 4.13
CA TYR A 99 6.56 3.58 4.95
C TYR A 99 5.66 2.43 4.51
N VAL A 100 5.07 1.74 5.48
CA VAL A 100 3.98 0.80 5.24
C VAL A 100 2.68 1.47 5.66
N VAL A 101 1.69 1.44 4.77
CA VAL A 101 0.33 1.91 5.03
C VAL A 101 -0.61 0.74 4.86
N MET A 102 -1.46 0.50 5.85
CA MET A 102 -2.46 -0.57 5.87
C MET A 102 -3.85 0.04 5.99
N GLY A 103 -4.74 -0.36 5.09
CA GLY A 103 -6.15 0.00 5.12
C GLY A 103 -7.02 -1.21 5.43
N LYS A 104 -7.84 -1.13 6.47
CA LYS A 104 -8.91 -2.09 6.74
C LYS A 104 -10.14 -1.70 5.95
N VAL A 105 -10.61 -2.59 5.09
CA VAL A 105 -11.79 -2.35 4.25
C VAL A 105 -13.02 -3.09 4.77
N MET A 106 -14.19 -2.62 4.35
CA MET A 106 -15.47 -3.33 4.52
C MET A 106 -15.36 -4.78 4.07
N HIS A 107 -16.11 -5.66 4.74
CA HIS A 107 -16.07 -7.10 4.51
C HIS A 107 -16.31 -7.49 3.05
N SER A 108 -17.27 -6.85 2.38
CA SER A 108 -17.59 -7.10 0.96
C SER A 108 -16.45 -6.76 -0.01
N GLN A 109 -15.46 -5.98 0.43
CA GLN A 109 -14.28 -5.61 -0.35
C GLN A 109 -13.03 -6.42 0.05
N ARG A 110 -13.13 -7.32 1.04
CA ARG A 110 -12.02 -8.15 1.46
C ARG A 110 -11.82 -9.28 0.47
N ARG A 111 -10.66 -9.31 -0.18
CA ARG A 111 -10.33 -10.27 -1.23
C ARG A 111 -10.41 -11.74 -0.79
N ASN A 112 -10.10 -12.01 0.47
CA ASN A 112 -9.92 -13.38 0.98
C ASN A 112 -11.05 -13.84 1.92
N ASP A 113 -11.96 -12.95 2.31
CA ASP A 113 -13.04 -13.30 3.23
C ASP A 113 -14.25 -13.81 2.43
N LYS A 114 -14.96 -14.79 2.99
CA LYS A 114 -16.20 -15.30 2.39
C LYS A 114 -17.27 -14.19 2.41
N PRO A 115 -18.10 -14.03 1.38
CA PRO A 115 -19.20 -13.06 1.41
C PRO A 115 -20.07 -13.20 2.66
N LEU A 116 -20.56 -12.09 3.21
CA LEU A 116 -21.56 -12.12 4.29
C LEU A 116 -22.82 -12.82 3.75
N GLN A 117 -23.35 -13.79 4.51
CA GLN A 117 -24.63 -14.45 4.22
C GLN A 117 -25.79 -13.57 4.64
#